data_AF-A0AAW8BZV5-F1
#
_entry.id   AF-A0AAW8BZV5-F1
#
_cell.length_a   1.000
_cell.length_b   1.000
_cell.length_c   1.000
_cell.angle_alpha   90.00
_cell.angle_beta   90.00
_cell.angle_gamma   90.00
#
_symmetry.space_group_name_H-M   'P 1'
#
loop_
_entity.id
_entity.type
_entity.pdbx_description
1 polymer ?
#
loop_
_entity_poly.entity_id
_entity_poly.type
_entity_poly.pdbx_seq_one_letter_code
_entity_poly.pdbx_strand_id
1 'polypeptide(L)'
;MTITAATWATTSHPDEAQSLPHFDRPDADPTELDCDIDELAVAQVACDGLRLRLRGAERDEAIRRMHGRVATELIAWRLYTTKRTVNRVAARLGLTQHRCGEDLTTAER
;
A
#
# COMPACT_ATOMS: atom_id res chain seq x y z
N MET A 1 -15.50 25.24 -53.72
CA MET A 1 -14.44 24.73 -52.84
C MET A 1 -14.87 23.34 -52.40
N THR A 2 -14.20 22.30 -52.89
CA THR A 2 -14.63 20.90 -52.81
C THR A 2 -13.77 20.21 -51.75
N ILE A 3 -14.40 19.60 -50.74
CA ILE A 3 -13.69 18.85 -49.69
C ILE A 3 -13.46 17.43 -50.20
N THR A 4 -12.21 17.11 -50.50
CA THR A 4 -11.75 15.79 -50.93
C THR A 4 -11.63 14.86 -49.73
N ALA A 5 -12.14 13.63 -49.89
CA ALA A 5 -12.30 12.59 -48.88
C ALA A 5 -10.97 12.07 -48.29
N ALA A 6 -10.99 11.75 -46.99
CA ALA A 6 -10.05 10.83 -46.38
C ALA A 6 -10.77 9.50 -46.12
N THR A 7 -10.56 8.57 -47.04
CA THR A 7 -11.01 7.20 -47.06
C THR A 7 -10.35 6.43 -45.92
N TRP A 8 -11.06 6.18 -44.82
CA TRP A 8 -10.62 5.24 -43.79
C TRP A 8 -10.78 3.82 -44.38
N ALA A 9 -9.78 3.42 -45.16
CA ALA A 9 -9.64 2.07 -45.65
C ALA A 9 -9.39 1.14 -44.46
N THR A 10 -10.47 0.65 -43.85
CA THR A 10 -10.41 -0.46 -42.89
C THR A 10 -10.01 -1.69 -43.68
N THR A 11 -8.71 -1.97 -43.70
CA THR A 11 -8.20 -3.26 -44.16
C THR A 11 -8.80 -4.29 -43.22
N SER A 12 -9.70 -5.11 -43.75
CA SER A 12 -10.24 -6.29 -43.09
C SER A 12 -9.07 -7.20 -42.73
N HIS A 13 -8.69 -7.22 -41.46
CA HIS A 13 -7.74 -8.20 -40.93
C HIS A 13 -8.55 -9.44 -40.56
N PRO A 14 -8.39 -10.59 -41.24
CA PRO A 14 -8.96 -11.83 -40.77
C PRO A 14 -8.12 -12.38 -39.61
N ASP A 15 -8.83 -12.92 -38.63
CA ASP A 15 -8.53 -14.17 -37.91
C ASP A 15 -7.09 -14.42 -37.45
N GLU A 16 -6.81 -14.10 -36.18
CA GLU A 16 -5.93 -14.91 -35.30
C GLU A 16 -6.33 -14.66 -33.84
N ALA A 17 -7.49 -15.19 -33.41
CA ALA A 17 -7.82 -15.30 -32.00
C ALA A 17 -6.99 -16.44 -31.39
N GLN A 18 -5.74 -16.17 -31.05
CA GLN A 18 -4.91 -17.11 -30.28
C GLN A 18 -5.50 -17.25 -28.87
N SER A 19 -6.18 -18.37 -28.64
CA SER A 19 -6.65 -18.78 -27.31
C SER A 19 -5.44 -18.95 -26.41
N LEU A 20 -5.23 -18.03 -25.47
CA LEU A 20 -4.17 -18.13 -24.48
C LEU A 20 -4.34 -19.43 -23.68
N PRO A 21 -3.27 -20.17 -23.38
CA PRO A 21 -3.37 -21.36 -22.55
C PRO A 21 -3.96 -20.97 -21.19
N HIS A 22 -5.03 -21.67 -20.83
CA HIS A 22 -5.64 -21.62 -19.50
C HIS A 22 -4.54 -22.05 -18.52
N PHE A 23 -3.97 -21.10 -17.79
CA PHE A 23 -3.05 -21.44 -16.71
C PHE A 23 -3.84 -22.24 -15.69
N ASP A 24 -3.61 -23.55 -15.65
CA ASP A 24 -4.00 -24.40 -14.54
C ASP A 24 -3.45 -23.74 -13.27
N ARG A 25 -4.37 -23.17 -12.50
CA ARG A 25 -4.13 -22.56 -11.21
C ARG A 25 -3.64 -23.69 -10.31
N PRO A 26 -2.38 -23.69 -9.83
CA PRO A 26 -2.01 -24.66 -8.81
C PRO A 26 -2.94 -24.44 -7.62
N ASP A 27 -3.50 -25.54 -7.10
CA ASP A 27 -4.28 -25.60 -5.86
C ASP A 27 -3.61 -24.72 -4.80
N ALA A 28 -4.11 -23.50 -4.65
CA ALA A 28 -3.65 -22.58 -3.63
C ALA A 28 -4.25 -23.08 -2.31
N ASP A 29 -3.36 -23.57 -1.45
CA ASP A 29 -3.59 -23.90 -0.05
C ASP A 29 -4.48 -22.81 0.61
N PRO A 30 -5.62 -23.13 1.24
CA PRO A 30 -6.58 -22.13 1.72
C PRO A 30 -6.14 -21.42 3.02
N THR A 31 -4.84 -21.30 3.29
CA THR A 31 -4.30 -20.74 4.54
C THR A 31 -3.89 -19.26 4.48
N GLU A 32 -4.00 -18.58 3.34
CA GLU A 32 -3.74 -17.14 3.27
C GLU A 32 -5.06 -16.37 3.10
N LEU A 33 -5.78 -16.22 4.21
CA LEU A 33 -6.66 -15.05 4.41
C LEU A 33 -5.78 -13.81 4.63
N ASP A 34 -4.87 -13.55 3.70
CA ASP A 34 -4.33 -12.21 3.52
C ASP A 34 -5.52 -11.38 3.08
N CYS A 35 -6.08 -10.63 4.03
CA CYS A 35 -7.01 -9.57 3.70
C CYS A 35 -6.27 -8.70 2.70
N ASP A 36 -6.66 -8.73 1.42
CA ASP A 36 -6.00 -7.98 0.34
C ASP A 36 -5.84 -6.52 0.76
N ILE A 37 -4.67 -6.19 1.33
CA ILE A 37 -4.31 -4.83 1.66
C ILE A 37 -4.02 -4.18 0.32
N ASP A 38 -4.67 -3.06 0.03
CA ASP A 38 -4.29 -2.25 -1.13
C ASP A 38 -2.91 -1.62 -0.86
N GLU A 39 -1.86 -2.35 -1.21
CA GLU A 39 -0.47 -1.96 -1.01
C GLU A 39 -0.13 -0.66 -1.75
N LEU A 40 -0.79 -0.39 -2.89
CA LEU A 40 -0.61 0.86 -3.62
C LEU A 40 -1.17 2.03 -2.81
N ALA A 41 -2.39 1.90 -2.28
CA ALA A 41 -2.98 2.94 -1.44
C ALA A 41 -2.16 3.19 -0.16
N VAL A 42 -1.60 2.13 0.45
CA VAL A 42 -0.70 2.26 1.59
C VAL A 42 0.60 2.98 1.21
N ALA A 43 1.24 2.59 0.10
CA ALA A 43 2.48 3.21 -0.37
C ALA A 43 2.29 4.70 -0.66
N GLN A 44 1.18 5.07 -1.30
CA GLN A 44 0.84 6.46 -1.57
C GLN A 44 0.73 7.31 -0.29
N VAL A 45 0.17 6.77 0.80
CA VAL A 45 0.10 7.49 2.07
C VAL A 45 1.45 7.50 2.79
N ALA A 46 2.11 6.35 2.87
CA ALA A 46 3.30 6.17 3.69
C ALA A 46 4.54 6.82 3.08
N CYS A 47 4.73 6.65 1.78
CA CYS A 47 5.90 7.10 1.03
C CYS A 47 5.64 8.45 0.36
N ASP A 48 4.60 8.53 -0.47
CA ASP A 48 4.37 9.71 -1.32
C ASP A 48 3.67 10.86 -0.56
N GLY A 49 3.12 10.55 0.61
CA GLY A 49 2.49 11.53 1.49
C GLY A 49 1.12 12.02 1.07
N LEU A 50 0.44 11.24 0.23
CA LEU A 50 -0.95 11.47 -0.12
C LEU A 50 -1.84 11.38 1.11
N ARG A 51 -2.98 12.05 1.00
CA ARG A 51 -4.01 12.09 2.03
C ARG A 51 -5.16 11.19 1.62
N LEU A 52 -5.24 10.00 2.21
CA LEU A 52 -6.26 9.00 1.88
C LEU A 52 -6.93 8.45 3.14
N ARG A 53 -8.22 8.13 3.02
CA ARG A 53 -9.02 7.54 4.11
C ARG A 53 -8.90 6.03 4.11
N LEU A 54 -7.78 5.52 4.62
CA LEU A 54 -7.58 4.08 4.82
C LEU A 54 -8.36 3.57 6.04
N ARG A 55 -8.78 2.30 6.00
CA ARG A 55 -9.53 1.64 7.08
C ARG A 55 -8.90 0.29 7.41
N GLY A 56 -9.31 -0.28 8.55
CA GLY A 56 -8.91 -1.64 8.94
C GLY A 56 -7.40 -1.87 8.88
N ALA A 57 -7.01 -2.95 8.19
CA ALA A 57 -5.64 -3.41 8.04
C ALA A 57 -4.75 -2.42 7.26
N GLU A 58 -5.25 -1.78 6.20
CA GLU A 58 -4.50 -0.80 5.42
C GLU A 58 -4.04 0.38 6.26
N ARG A 59 -4.92 0.90 7.13
CA ARG A 59 -4.59 1.99 8.03
C ARG A 59 -3.51 1.57 9.03
N ASP A 60 -3.66 0.38 9.58
CA ASP A 60 -2.73 -0.16 10.57
C ASP A 60 -1.35 -0.38 9.93
N GLU A 61 -1.31 -0.86 8.69
CA GLU A 61 -0.09 -1.03 7.90
C GLU A 61 0.56 0.31 7.51
N ALA A 62 -0.24 1.29 7.08
CA ALA A 62 0.26 2.64 6.83
C ALA A 62 0.87 3.27 8.10
N ILE A 63 0.22 3.09 9.26
CA ILE A 63 0.76 3.53 10.56
C ILE A 63 2.06 2.78 10.86
N ARG A 64 2.12 1.47 10.67
CA ARG A 64 3.33 0.65 10.89
C ARG A 64 4.51 1.15 10.05
N ARG A 65 4.30 1.49 8.78
CA ARG A 65 5.35 2.00 7.89
C ARG A 65 5.78 3.43 8.20
N MET A 66 4.87 4.30 8.68
CA MET A 66 5.20 5.69 9.00
C MET A 66 5.73 5.91 10.43
N HIS A 67 5.32 5.09 11.41
CA HIS A 67 5.63 5.31 12.82
C HIS A 67 7.15 5.33 13.07
N GLY A 68 7.62 6.32 13.83
CA GLY A 68 9.05 6.54 14.09
C GLY A 68 9.83 7.22 12.95
N ARG A 69 9.27 7.27 11.74
CA ARG A 69 9.86 7.97 10.57
C ARG A 69 9.18 9.30 10.29
N VAL A 70 7.89 9.39 10.58
CA VAL A 70 7.03 10.55 10.32
C VAL A 70 6.39 11.01 11.63
N ALA A 71 6.30 12.32 11.84
CA ALA A 71 5.64 12.89 13.01
C ALA A 71 4.17 12.44 13.10
N THR A 72 3.72 12.06 14.30
CA THR A 72 2.37 11.55 14.57
C THR A 72 1.26 12.51 14.10
N GLU A 73 1.51 13.81 14.23
CA GLU A 73 0.69 14.92 13.70
C GLU A 73 0.39 14.73 12.21
N LEU A 74 1.45 14.46 11.44
CA LEU A 74 1.39 14.37 9.99
C LEU A 74 0.75 13.05 9.56
N ILE A 75 1.04 11.94 10.27
CA ILE A 75 0.36 10.66 10.07
C ILE A 75 -1.16 10.83 10.27
N ALA A 76 -1.57 11.49 11.35
CA ALA A 76 -2.98 11.74 11.64
C ALA A 76 -3.64 12.59 10.54
N TRP A 77 -2.94 13.62 10.06
CA TRP A 77 -3.40 14.43 8.94
C TRP A 77 -3.57 13.61 7.66
N ARG A 78 -2.57 12.80 7.29
CA ARG A 78 -2.56 11.93 6.10
C ARG A 78 -3.72 10.93 6.08
N LEU A 79 -4.02 10.32 7.21
CA LEU A 79 -5.06 9.29 7.34
C LEU A 79 -6.46 9.83 7.70
N TYR A 80 -6.65 11.16 7.68
CA TYR A 80 -7.90 11.82 8.11
C TYR A 80 -8.39 11.33 9.49
N THR A 81 -7.46 11.20 10.45
CA THR A 81 -7.76 10.70 11.79
C THR A 81 -7.14 11.62 12.85
N THR A 82 -7.20 11.20 14.11
CA THR A 82 -6.63 11.94 15.24
C THR A 82 -5.34 11.30 15.72
N LYS A 83 -4.43 12.11 16.31
CA LYS A 83 -3.20 11.60 16.94
C LYS A 83 -3.49 10.52 17.97
N ARG A 84 -4.57 10.68 18.75
CA ARG A 84 -5.04 9.69 19.72
C ARG A 84 -5.30 8.33 19.07
N THR A 85 -5.92 8.33 17.89
CA THR A 85 -6.18 7.10 17.13
C THR A 85 -4.88 6.48 16.64
N VAL A 86 -3.97 7.30 16.09
CA VAL A 86 -2.65 6.83 15.64
C VAL A 86 -1.88 6.19 16.79
N ASN A 87 -1.75 6.87 17.93
CA ASN A 87 -1.04 6.35 19.10
C ASN A 87 -1.68 5.07 19.65
N ARG A 88 -3.01 4.99 19.70
CA ARG A 88 -3.72 3.77 20.14
C ARG A 88 -3.43 2.59 19.20
N VAL A 89 -3.43 2.82 17.89
CA VAL A 89 -3.10 1.79 16.90
C VAL A 89 -1.63 1.40 17.02
N ALA A 90 -0.72 2.36 17.11
CA ALA A 90 0.71 2.09 17.30
C ALA A 90 0.98 1.26 18.56
N ALA A 91 0.32 1.58 19.68
CA ALA A 91 0.41 0.80 20.92
C ALA A 91 -0.15 -0.62 20.74
N ARG A 92 -1.30 -0.77 20.06
CA ARG A 92 -1.88 -2.08 19.73
C ARG A 92 -0.95 -2.93 18.85
N LEU A 93 -0.20 -2.29 17.94
CA LEU A 93 0.80 -2.92 17.08
C LEU A 93 2.15 -3.14 17.78
N GLY A 94 2.29 -2.75 19.06
CA GLY A 94 3.54 -2.89 19.82
C GLY A 94 4.66 -1.91 19.44
N LEU A 95 4.36 -0.87 18.64
CA LEU A 95 5.35 0.06 18.10
C LEU A 95 5.84 1.12 19.10
N THR A 96 5.17 1.25 20.24
CA THR A 96 5.48 2.26 21.27
C THR A 96 6.52 1.78 22.29
N GLN A 97 6.95 0.52 22.23
CA GLN A 97 8.01 0.00 23.09
C GLN A 97 9.38 0.34 22.48
N HIS A 98 10.01 1.40 22.98
CA HIS A 98 11.42 1.64 22.71
C HIS A 98 12.28 0.78 23.63
N ARG A 99 13.32 0.17 23.05
CA ARG A 99 14.37 -0.60 23.75
C ARG A 99 14.93 0.24 24.91
N CYS A 100 14.58 -0.11 26.13
CA CYS A 100 15.39 0.23 27.29
C CYS A 100 16.44 -0.88 27.41
N GLY A 101 17.60 -0.71 26.79
CA GLY A 101 18.55 -1.82 26.76
C GLY A 101 19.89 -1.61 26.08
N GLU A 102 20.43 -0.40 25.96
CA GLU A 102 21.81 -0.20 25.48
C GLU A 102 22.46 1.03 26.14
N ASP A 103 22.37 1.14 27.47
CA ASP A 103 23.19 2.05 28.27
C ASP A 103 23.47 1.37 29.61
N LEU A 104 24.40 0.41 29.66
CA LEU A 104 25.18 -0.01 30.85
C LEU A 104 26.06 -1.23 30.50
N THR A 105 27.30 -1.00 30.07
CA THR A 105 28.46 -1.72 30.64
C THR A 105 29.71 -0.83 30.52
N THR A 106 30.05 -0.24 31.65
CA THR A 106 31.42 0.13 32.03
C THR A 106 32.38 -1.05 31.87
N ALA A 107 33.54 -0.81 31.27
CA ALA A 107 34.83 -1.40 31.66
C ALA A 107 35.93 -0.59 30.93
N GLU A 108 36.53 0.41 31.57
CA GLU A 108 37.84 0.25 32.22
C GLU A 108 38.79 -0.70 31.48
N ARG A 109 39.69 -0.13 30.67
CA ARG A 109 41.13 -0.41 30.75
C ARG A 109 41.97 0.63 30.01
#